data_AF-A0A7Y3AW16-F1
#
_entry.id   AF-A0A7Y3AW16-F1
#
_cell.length_a   1.000
_cell.length_b   1.000
_cell.length_c   1.000
_cell.angle_alpha   90.00
_cell.angle_beta   90.00
_cell.angle_gamma   90.00
#
_symmetry.space_group_name_H-M   'P 1'
#
loop_
_entity.id
_entity.type
_entity.pdbx_description
1 polymer ?
#
loop_
_entity_poly.entity_id
_entity_poly.type
_entity_poly.pdbx_seq_one_letter_code
_entity_poly.pdbx_strand_id
1 'polypeptide(L)'
;MKKNLYYLLSFVLLFSCQIDDIDQSNESLNAVYSKSKKKEFQYICHKLNIGNDWNFITLYLPPEAIQAHLDHGDSLGECPSDSNEDGSDQAASCDCSGNVTRLDLRYNGAEEAMISITGTKGKKAIYRAKLSPGELFSLDGFDANNTLGGEIH
;
A
#
# COMPACT_ATOMS: atom_id res chain seq x y z
N MET A 1 -58.06 -38.19 -54.64
CA MET A 1 -57.57 -38.75 -53.37
C MET A 1 -57.59 -37.64 -52.33
N LYS A 2 -58.18 -37.91 -51.17
CA LYS A 2 -58.35 -36.99 -50.03
C LYS A 2 -57.04 -36.92 -49.23
N LYS A 3 -56.69 -35.73 -48.72
CA LYS A 3 -56.47 -35.42 -47.29
C LYS A 3 -56.10 -33.93 -47.12
N ASN A 4 -57.06 -33.18 -46.59
CA ASN A 4 -56.85 -31.95 -45.83
C ASN A 4 -56.01 -32.26 -44.58
N LEU A 5 -55.18 -31.33 -44.11
CA LEU A 5 -55.15 -31.01 -42.68
C LEU A 5 -54.59 -29.61 -42.42
N TYR A 6 -55.19 -28.98 -41.42
CA TYR A 6 -55.16 -27.58 -41.03
C TYR A 6 -54.08 -27.26 -39.99
N TYR A 7 -54.02 -25.97 -39.64
CA TYR A 7 -53.66 -25.36 -38.34
C TYR A 7 -52.19 -24.87 -38.21
N LEU A 8 -51.95 -23.55 -38.29
CA LEU A 8 -52.00 -22.55 -37.19
C LEU A 8 -50.94 -22.81 -36.12
N LEU A 9 -49.90 -21.99 -36.06
CA LEU A 9 -49.66 -21.16 -34.88
C LEU A 9 -48.59 -20.10 -35.16
N SER A 10 -48.94 -18.87 -34.81
CA SER A 10 -48.02 -17.77 -34.53
C SER A 10 -46.84 -18.24 -33.67
N PHE A 11 -45.61 -18.03 -34.13
CA PHE A 11 -44.44 -17.97 -33.27
C PHE A 11 -43.73 -16.65 -33.62
N VAL A 12 -44.27 -15.56 -33.09
CA VAL A 12 -43.66 -14.86 -31.95
C VAL A 12 -42.26 -14.40 -32.30
N LEU A 13 -42.17 -13.09 -32.54
CA LEU A 13 -41.00 -12.24 -32.45
C LEU A 13 -40.06 -12.72 -31.34
N LEU A 14 -39.03 -13.47 -31.72
CA LEU A 14 -37.80 -13.65 -30.97
C LEU A 14 -36.65 -13.65 -31.98
N PHE A 15 -36.53 -12.56 -32.75
CA PHE A 15 -35.19 -12.09 -33.03
C PHE A 15 -34.68 -11.59 -31.69
N SER A 16 -33.95 -12.47 -31.00
CA SER A 16 -32.95 -12.07 -30.05
C SER A 16 -32.26 -10.85 -30.65
N CYS A 17 -32.31 -9.73 -29.93
CA CYS A 17 -31.42 -8.61 -30.20
C CYS A 17 -30.01 -9.18 -30.04
N GLN A 18 -29.46 -9.75 -31.12
CA GLN A 18 -28.03 -9.73 -31.32
C GLN A 18 -27.75 -8.24 -31.47
N ILE A 19 -27.30 -7.68 -30.34
CA ILE A 19 -26.60 -6.41 -30.31
C ILE A 19 -25.41 -6.66 -31.23
N ASP A 20 -25.56 -6.29 -32.51
CA ASP A 20 -24.43 -6.14 -33.40
C ASP A 20 -23.52 -5.10 -32.74
N ASP A 21 -22.26 -5.49 -32.62
CA ASP A 21 -21.23 -4.91 -31.78
C ASP A 21 -21.28 -3.38 -31.71
N ILE A 22 -21.44 -2.87 -30.48
CA ILE A 22 -21.12 -1.48 -30.16
C ILE A 22 -19.61 -1.34 -30.34
N ASP A 23 -19.27 -0.61 -31.39
CA ASP A 23 -18.00 0.03 -31.71
C ASP A 23 -16.89 -0.08 -30.65
N GLN A 24 -15.82 -0.79 -31.02
CA GLN A 24 -14.57 -0.94 -30.29
C GLN A 24 -13.94 0.43 -29.98
N SER A 25 -14.26 1.03 -28.82
CA SER A 25 -13.44 2.14 -28.30
C SER A 25 -13.41 2.31 -26.77
N ASN A 26 -14.00 1.43 -25.95
CA ASN A 26 -14.00 1.66 -24.49
C ASN A 26 -13.96 0.43 -23.56
N GLU A 27 -13.68 -0.78 -24.07
CA GLU A 27 -13.42 -1.95 -23.18
C GLU A 27 -12.10 -1.81 -22.39
N SER A 28 -11.18 -0.94 -22.82
CA SER A 28 -9.92 -0.67 -22.13
C SER A 28 -10.05 0.21 -20.88
N LEU A 29 -11.21 0.83 -20.62
CA LEU A 29 -11.39 1.69 -19.43
C LEU A 29 -12.04 0.94 -18.26
N ASN A 30 -13.03 0.08 -18.52
CA ASN A 30 -13.72 -0.65 -17.44
C ASN A 30 -12.96 -1.92 -16.98
N ALA A 31 -12.16 -2.55 -17.84
CA ALA A 31 -11.24 -3.61 -17.42
C ALA A 31 -10.04 -3.07 -16.61
N VAL A 32 -9.65 -1.81 -16.86
CA VAL A 32 -8.62 -1.10 -16.07
C VAL A 32 -9.18 -0.65 -14.71
N TYR A 33 -10.45 -0.26 -14.64
CA TYR A 33 -11.07 0.19 -13.38
C TYR A 33 -11.61 -0.93 -12.48
N SER A 34 -11.81 -2.14 -13.01
CA SER A 34 -12.41 -3.26 -12.25
C SER A 34 -11.42 -4.05 -11.38
N LYS A 35 -10.12 -3.79 -11.44
CA LYS A 35 -9.16 -4.56 -10.63
C LYS A 35 -7.97 -3.70 -10.26
N SER A 36 -8.21 -2.71 -9.38
CA SER A 36 -7.14 -2.19 -8.53
C SER A 36 -6.64 -3.35 -7.67
N LYS A 37 -5.72 -4.16 -8.23
CA LYS A 37 -4.86 -5.00 -7.42
C LYS A 37 -4.15 -4.01 -6.52
N LYS A 38 -4.48 -4.05 -5.23
CA LYS A 38 -3.71 -3.41 -4.18
C LYS A 38 -2.25 -3.74 -4.48
N LYS A 39 -1.48 -2.79 -5.01
CA LYS A 39 -0.08 -3.00 -5.32
C LYS A 39 0.58 -3.21 -3.96
N GLU A 40 1.03 -4.42 -3.69
CA GLU A 40 1.76 -4.72 -2.47
C GLU A 40 3.16 -4.16 -2.66
N PHE A 41 3.35 -2.95 -2.15
CA PHE A 41 4.67 -2.34 -2.11
C PHE A 41 5.58 -3.14 -1.17
N GLN A 42 6.86 -3.15 -1.50
CA GLN A 42 7.89 -3.94 -0.82
C GLN A 42 9.01 -3.05 -0.29
N TYR A 43 9.64 -3.50 0.78
CA TYR A 43 10.86 -2.90 1.30
C TYR A 43 12.06 -3.33 0.46
N ILE A 44 12.96 -2.39 0.21
CA ILE A 44 14.31 -2.67 -0.28
C ILE A 44 15.33 -1.96 0.60
N CYS A 45 16.52 -2.55 0.73
CA CYS A 45 17.68 -1.90 1.27
C CYS A 45 18.46 -1.26 0.12
N HIS A 46 18.39 0.06 0.04
CA HIS A 46 18.95 0.86 -1.03
C HIS A 46 20.33 1.39 -0.67
N LYS A 47 21.28 1.20 -1.58
CA LYS A 47 22.67 1.63 -1.41
C LYS A 47 22.89 3.03 -1.99
N LEU A 48 23.06 4.03 -1.13
CA LEU A 48 23.45 5.38 -1.53
C LEU A 48 24.96 5.54 -1.54
N ASN A 49 25.47 6.18 -2.59
CA ASN A 49 26.81 6.74 -2.59
C ASN A 49 26.74 8.23 -2.23
N ILE A 50 27.15 8.60 -1.01
CA ILE A 50 27.19 10.00 -0.57
C ILE A 50 28.66 10.38 -0.42
N GLY A 51 29.22 11.02 -1.44
CA GLY A 51 30.64 11.35 -1.49
C GLY A 51 31.51 10.12 -1.73
N ASN A 52 32.36 9.79 -0.76
CA ASN A 52 33.22 8.60 -0.79
C ASN A 52 32.69 7.47 0.11
N ASP A 53 31.57 7.71 0.82
CA ASP A 53 31.02 6.79 1.80
C ASP A 53 29.73 6.16 1.27
N TRP A 54 29.56 4.87 1.58
CA TRP A 54 28.35 4.12 1.26
C TRP A 54 27.41 4.15 2.46
N ASN A 55 26.17 4.57 2.24
CA ASN A 55 25.11 4.52 3.23
C ASN A 55 23.98 3.61 2.74
N PHE A 56 23.27 2.97 3.65
CA PHE A 56 22.16 2.07 3.35
C PHE A 56 20.88 2.64 3.95
N ILE A 57 19.83 2.76 3.15
CA ILE A 57 18.52 3.22 3.63
C ILE A 57 17.41 2.26 3.20
N THR A 58 16.43 2.06 4.06
CA THR A 58 15.22 1.30 3.70
C THR A 58 14.31 2.18 2.86
N LEU A 59 13.97 1.74 1.64
CA LEU A 59 12.98 2.36 0.78
C LEU A 59 11.73 1.48 0.65
N TYR A 60 10.59 2.12 0.41
CA TYR A 60 9.31 1.46 0.18
C TYR A 60 8.82 1.74 -1.23
N LEU A 61 8.89 0.72 -2.09
CA LEU A 61 8.72 0.89 -3.53
C LEU A 61 7.58 0.04 -4.08
N PRO A 62 6.91 0.50 -5.14
CA PRO A 62 5.93 -0.32 -5.83
C PRO A 62 6.62 -1.49 -6.56
N PRO A 63 5.94 -2.63 -6.78
CA PRO A 63 6.53 -3.82 -7.40
C PRO A 63 7.26 -3.55 -8.71
N GLU A 64 6.75 -2.62 -9.53
CA GLU A 64 7.36 -2.25 -10.82
C GLU A 64 8.76 -1.62 -10.70
N ALA A 65 9.10 -1.03 -9.55
CA ALA A 65 10.40 -0.42 -9.33
C ALA A 65 11.41 -1.39 -8.71
N ILE A 66 10.95 -2.48 -8.08
CA ILE A 66 11.81 -3.39 -7.31
C ILE A 66 12.91 -3.99 -8.18
N GLN A 67 12.56 -4.54 -9.35
CA GLN A 67 13.55 -5.23 -10.19
C GLN A 67 14.68 -4.29 -10.64
N ALA A 68 14.36 -3.04 -11.03
CA ALA A 68 15.37 -2.07 -11.44
C ALA A 68 16.37 -1.76 -10.31
N HIS A 69 15.90 -1.70 -9.07
CA HIS A 69 16.76 -1.48 -7.90
C HIS A 69 17.63 -2.72 -7.59
N LEU A 70 17.05 -3.92 -7.69
CA LEU A 70 17.80 -5.18 -7.54
C LEU A 70 18.90 -5.30 -8.61
N ASP A 71 18.61 -4.93 -9.86
CA ASP A 71 19.57 -4.93 -10.96
C ASP A 71 20.68 -3.86 -10.78
N HIS A 72 20.46 -2.91 -9.88
CA HIS A 72 21.40 -1.83 -9.53
C HIS A 72 22.14 -2.08 -8.20
N GLY A 73 21.95 -3.26 -7.59
CA GLY A 73 22.71 -3.70 -6.42
C GLY A 73 22.02 -3.45 -5.07
N ASP A 74 20.74 -3.09 -5.08
CA ASP A 74 19.92 -3.06 -3.86
C ASP A 74 19.47 -4.47 -3.46
N SER A 75 19.01 -4.62 -2.22
CA SER A 75 18.55 -5.91 -1.68
C SER A 75 17.07 -5.85 -1.30
N LEU A 76 16.37 -6.98 -1.43
CA LEU A 76 14.98 -7.07 -0.98
C LEU A 76 14.92 -7.12 0.56
N GLY A 77 13.99 -6.39 1.17
CA GLY A 77 13.83 -6.29 2.62
C GLY A 77 14.33 -4.97 3.19
N GLU A 78 14.19 -4.77 4.49
CA GLU A 78 14.72 -3.60 5.19
C GLU A 78 16.25 -3.68 5.29
N CYS A 79 16.92 -2.53 5.43
CA CYS A 79 18.34 -2.54 5.74
C CYS A 79 18.60 -3.15 7.12
N PRO A 80 19.74 -3.85 7.29
CA PRO A 80 20.16 -4.25 8.62
C PRO A 80 20.28 -3.00 9.48
N SER A 81 19.55 -2.96 10.59
CA SER A 81 19.76 -1.93 11.61
C SER A 81 21.21 -2.07 12.06
N ASP A 82 21.99 -0.99 11.98
CA ASP A 82 23.34 -0.92 12.55
C ASP A 82 23.24 -1.05 14.08
N SER A 83 22.98 -2.25 14.59
CA SER A 83 23.49 -2.65 15.90
C SER A 83 24.98 -2.80 15.69
N ASN A 84 25.72 -1.71 15.88
CA ASN A 84 27.17 -1.71 15.92
C ASN A 84 27.68 -2.97 16.61
N GLU A 85 28.65 -3.61 15.98
CA GLU A 85 29.33 -4.81 16.44
C GLU A 85 29.71 -4.72 17.93
N ASP A 86 29.08 -5.54 18.76
CA ASP A 86 29.79 -6.30 19.78
C ASP A 86 29.20 -7.70 19.83
N GLY A 87 30.05 -8.68 19.60
CA GLY A 87 29.68 -10.08 19.54
C GLY A 87 29.21 -10.55 20.90
N SER A 88 27.91 -10.73 21.05
CA SER A 88 27.38 -11.76 21.93
C SER A 88 26.12 -12.32 21.32
N ASP A 89 26.13 -13.63 21.08
CA ASP A 89 24.95 -14.46 20.88
C ASP A 89 24.12 -14.50 22.18
N GLN A 90 23.70 -13.35 22.67
CA GLN A 90 22.49 -13.24 23.43
C GLN A 90 21.44 -12.84 22.41
N ALA A 91 20.57 -13.79 22.06
CA ALA A 91 19.20 -13.41 21.79
C ALA A 91 18.75 -12.59 23.00
N ALA A 92 18.98 -11.27 22.95
CA ALA A 92 18.31 -10.33 23.80
C ALA A 92 16.86 -10.70 23.58
N SER A 93 16.28 -11.37 24.59
CA SER A 93 14.85 -11.45 24.70
C SER A 93 14.40 -10.03 24.38
N CYS A 94 13.67 -9.86 23.28
CA CYS A 94 12.96 -8.63 23.02
C CYS A 94 11.96 -8.52 24.17
N ASP A 95 12.47 -8.02 25.28
CA ASP A 95 11.78 -7.37 26.34
C ASP A 95 11.06 -6.23 25.62
N CYS A 96 9.84 -6.53 25.17
CA CYS A 96 8.88 -5.53 24.75
C CYS A 96 8.24 -4.87 25.99
N SER A 97 8.94 -4.85 27.13
CA SER A 97 8.46 -4.25 28.38
C SER A 97 8.63 -2.73 28.39
N GLY A 98 9.19 -2.17 27.31
CA GLY A 98 9.15 -0.74 26.99
C GLY A 98 8.00 -0.39 26.05
N ASN A 99 7.43 0.81 26.23
CA ASN A 99 6.48 1.38 25.27
C ASN A 99 7.20 1.78 23.98
N VAL A 100 6.46 1.88 22.88
CA VAL A 100 6.98 2.32 21.57
C VAL A 100 7.52 3.75 21.67
N THR A 101 8.72 4.01 21.15
CA THR A 101 9.36 5.34 21.15
C THR A 101 9.30 6.04 19.80
N ARG A 102 9.10 5.29 18.71
CA ARG A 102 8.94 5.80 17.35
C ARG A 102 7.99 4.93 16.53
N LEU A 103 7.14 5.56 15.73
CA LEU A 103 6.25 4.89 14.79
C LEU A 103 6.24 5.62 13.46
N ASP A 104 6.70 4.95 12.40
CA ASP A 104 6.68 5.46 11.03
C ASP A 104 5.43 4.95 10.30
N LEU A 105 4.67 5.87 9.71
CA LEU A 105 3.38 5.59 9.08
C LEU A 105 3.35 6.16 7.66
N ARG A 106 2.63 5.48 6.77
CA ARG A 106 2.31 5.99 5.43
C ARG A 106 0.84 6.36 5.34
N TYR A 107 0.58 7.56 4.85
CA TYR A 107 -0.78 7.95 4.50
C TYR A 107 -1.21 7.30 3.18
N ASN A 108 -2.21 6.41 3.24
CA ASN A 108 -2.72 5.67 2.08
C ASN A 108 -4.09 6.20 1.58
N GLY A 109 -4.46 7.44 1.90
CA GLY A 109 -5.70 8.03 1.39
C GLY A 109 -5.62 8.33 -0.10
N ALA A 110 -6.79 8.46 -0.75
CA ALA A 110 -6.88 8.68 -2.20
C ALA A 110 -6.57 10.12 -2.62
N GLU A 111 -6.75 11.08 -1.71
CA GLU A 111 -6.54 12.52 -1.93
C GLU A 111 -5.78 13.11 -0.75
N GLU A 112 -5.30 14.35 -0.87
CA GLU A 112 -4.66 15.03 0.25
C GLU A 112 -5.64 15.20 1.43
N ALA A 113 -5.16 14.94 2.65
CA ALA A 113 -5.97 15.16 3.84
C ALA A 113 -5.17 15.77 4.99
N MET A 114 -5.89 16.44 5.88
CA MET A 114 -5.36 16.91 7.15
C MET A 114 -5.40 15.77 8.16
N ILE A 115 -4.23 15.26 8.53
CA ILE A 115 -4.10 14.21 9.55
C ILE A 115 -3.80 14.87 10.88
N SER A 116 -4.55 14.48 11.90
CA SER A 116 -4.37 14.92 13.28
C SER A 116 -4.37 13.70 14.16
N ILE A 117 -3.30 13.50 14.91
CA ILE A 117 -3.17 12.40 15.88
C ILE A 117 -3.06 13.03 17.27
N THR A 118 -3.72 12.42 18.23
CA THR A 118 -3.79 12.83 19.63
C THR A 118 -3.37 11.67 20.53
N GLY A 119 -2.72 11.98 21.65
CA GLY A 119 -2.43 10.95 22.67
C GLY A 119 -3.68 10.58 23.48
N THR A 120 -3.55 9.62 24.39
CA THR A 120 -4.61 9.07 25.27
C THR A 120 -5.50 10.11 25.99
N LYS A 121 -5.00 11.34 26.19
CA LYS A 121 -5.79 12.41 26.83
C LYS A 121 -6.64 13.25 25.86
N GLY A 122 -6.54 13.05 24.54
CA GLY A 122 -7.36 13.68 23.49
C GLY A 122 -7.31 15.22 23.39
N LYS A 123 -6.61 15.90 24.31
CA LYS A 123 -6.67 17.36 24.48
C LYS A 123 -5.67 18.14 23.61
N LYS A 124 -4.65 17.49 23.08
CA LYS A 124 -3.61 18.12 22.24
C LYS A 124 -3.22 17.17 21.12
N ALA A 125 -3.20 17.71 19.89
CA ALA A 125 -2.63 17.00 18.75
C ALA A 125 -1.12 16.85 18.96
N ILE A 126 -0.64 15.60 18.95
CA ILE A 126 0.78 15.26 18.95
C ILE A 126 1.36 15.36 17.54
N TYR A 127 0.52 15.19 16.53
CA TYR A 127 0.86 15.38 15.13
C TYR A 127 -0.29 16.08 14.41
N ARG A 128 0.04 17.04 13.54
CA ARG A 128 -0.93 17.70 12.67
C ARG A 128 -0.25 18.17 11.39
N ALA A 129 -0.57 17.56 10.26
CA ALA A 129 -0.04 17.96 8.96
C ALA A 129 -1.00 17.63 7.81
N LYS A 130 -0.86 18.38 6.71
CA LYS A 130 -1.47 18.00 5.43
C LYS A 130 -0.58 16.95 4.80
N LEU A 131 -1.14 15.79 4.48
CA LEU A 131 -0.41 14.69 3.86
C LEU A 131 -0.98 14.38 2.48
N SER A 132 -0.08 14.12 1.53
CA SER A 132 -0.38 13.64 0.18
C SER A 132 -0.44 12.10 0.14
N PRO A 133 -1.21 11.50 -0.78
CA PRO A 133 -1.21 10.05 -0.97
C PRO A 133 0.21 9.46 -1.10
N GLY A 134 0.54 8.51 -0.25
CA GLY A 134 1.84 7.85 -0.21
C GLY A 134 2.89 8.51 0.70
N GLU A 135 2.59 9.69 1.28
CA GLU A 135 3.52 10.40 2.14
C GLU A 135 3.79 9.65 3.46
N LEU A 136 5.07 9.60 3.84
CA LEU A 136 5.55 9.01 5.08
C LEU A 136 5.67 10.08 6.16
N PHE A 137 5.30 9.73 7.39
CA PHE A 137 5.49 10.59 8.55
C PHE A 137 5.83 9.75 9.78
N SER A 138 6.52 10.39 10.73
CA SER A 138 6.99 9.76 11.96
C SER A 138 6.28 10.36 13.17
N LEU A 139 5.96 9.50 14.13
CA LEU A 139 5.58 9.88 15.47
C LEU A 139 6.71 9.50 16.41
N ASP A 140 7.31 10.49 17.04
CA ASP A 140 8.28 10.29 18.11
C ASP A 140 7.57 10.39 19.48
N GLY A 141 8.14 9.72 20.47
CA GLY A 141 7.64 9.69 21.84
C GLY A 141 7.39 11.08 22.42
N PHE A 142 6.24 11.27 23.06
CA PHE A 142 5.75 12.56 23.53
C PHE A 142 5.42 12.60 25.02
N ASP A 143 5.46 11.46 25.71
CA ASP A 143 5.29 11.41 27.16
C ASP A 143 6.60 11.74 27.92
N ALA A 144 6.55 11.75 29.25
CA ALA A 144 7.71 12.08 30.08
C ALA A 144 8.88 11.09 29.96
N ASN A 145 8.63 9.91 29.41
CA ASN A 145 9.62 8.85 29.21
C ASN A 145 10.09 8.79 27.73
N ASN A 146 9.72 9.79 26.91
CA ASN A 146 9.95 9.78 25.45
C ASN A 146 9.34 8.55 24.76
N THR A 147 8.15 8.14 25.18
CA THR A 147 7.37 7.07 24.55
C THR A 147 6.03 7.58 23.99
N LEU A 148 5.40 6.79 23.12
CA LEU A 148 4.09 7.08 22.53
C LEU A 148 2.92 6.79 23.51
N GLY A 149 3.22 6.34 24.73
CA GLY A 149 2.23 5.90 25.70
C GLY A 149 1.56 4.58 25.30
N GLY A 150 0.45 4.25 25.96
CA GLY A 150 -0.30 3.01 25.69
C GLY A 150 -1.24 3.10 24.49
N GLU A 151 -1.70 4.30 24.11
CA GLU A 151 -2.72 4.49 23.07
C GLU A 151 -2.57 5.86 22.36
N ILE A 152 -2.77 5.85 21.05
CA ILE A 152 -2.85 7.02 20.15
C ILE A 152 -4.19 6.99 19.39
N HIS A 153 -4.77 8.17 19.14
CA HIS A 153 -6.08 8.37 18.51
C HIS A 153 -6.00 9.34 17.33
#